data_AF-A0A7K3IW20-F1
#
_entry.id   AF-A0A7K3IW20-F1
#
_cell.length_a   1.000
_cell.length_b   1.000
_cell.length_c   1.000
_cell.angle_alpha   90.00
_cell.angle_beta   90.00
_cell.angle_gamma   90.00
#
_symmetry.space_group_name_H-M   'P 1'
#
loop_
_entity.id
_entity.type
_entity.pdbx_description
1 polymer ?
#
loop_
_entity_poly.entity_id
_entity_poly.type
_entity_poly.pdbx_seq_one_letter_code
_entity_poly.pdbx_strand_id
1 'polypeptide(L)' 'MKKSFYLILLLPVILFSCESFPEADFRVDLIDPEVGEEVCFTNRSHNAVDYEWDFGDGYISYEPNPVHI' A
#
# COMPACT_ATOMS: atom_id res chain seq x y z
N MET A 1 48.43 -17.05 -1.68
CA MET A 1 47.04 -17.54 -1.46
C MET A 1 46.34 -16.62 -0.49
N LYS A 2 45.73 -15.53 -0.98
CA LYS A 2 44.90 -14.61 -0.19
C LYS A 2 43.76 -14.15 -1.09
N LYS A 3 42.84 -15.07 -1.41
CA LYS A 3 41.61 -14.77 -2.11
C LYS A 3 40.51 -15.56 -1.42
N SER A 4 39.40 -14.86 -1.16
CA SER A 4 38.14 -15.42 -0.64
C SER A 4 38.12 -15.87 0.82
N PHE A 5 37.98 -14.91 1.73
CA PHE A 5 37.27 -15.16 3.00
C PHE A 5 36.24 -14.09 3.38
N TYR A 6 36.16 -12.98 2.62
CA TYR A 6 35.18 -11.91 2.90
C TYR A 6 33.77 -12.20 2.39
N LEU A 7 33.55 -13.25 1.58
CA LEU A 7 32.21 -13.54 1.04
C LEU A 7 31.30 -14.26 2.04
N ILE A 8 31.86 -14.89 3.09
CA ILE A 8 31.09 -15.69 4.06
C ILE A 8 30.62 -14.84 5.27
N LEU A 9 31.24 -13.69 5.54
CA LEU A 9 30.85 -12.79 6.64
C LEU A 9 29.69 -11.84 6.29
N LEU A 10 29.33 -11.69 5.01
CA LEU A 10 28.19 -10.87 4.57
C LEU A 10 26.86 -11.66 4.47
N LEU A 11 26.90 -13.00 4.45
CA LEU A 11 25.71 -13.83 4.28
C LEU A 11 24.67 -13.80 5.42
N PRO A 12 24.99 -13.59 6.73
CA PRO A 12 23.96 -13.58 7.77
C PRO A 12 23.21 -12.24 7.85
N VAL A 13 23.70 -11.18 7.19
CA VAL A 13 23.06 -9.85 7.19
C VAL A 13 21.89 -9.78 6.20
N ILE A 14 21.91 -10.60 5.14
CA ILE A 14 20.88 -10.61 4.08
C ILE A 14 19.64 -11.41 4.51
N LEU A 15 19.74 -12.24 5.55
CA LEU A 15 18.63 -13.08 6.06
C LEU A 15 17.75 -12.38 7.10
N PHE A 16 18.03 -11.11 7.44
CA PHE A 16 17.32 -10.37 8.50
C PHE A 16 16.62 -9.10 8.03
N SER A 17 16.41 -8.91 6.72
CA SER A 17 15.56 -7.81 6.24
C SER A 17 14.14 -8.31 5.99
N CYS A 18 13.27 -8.13 7.00
CA CYS A 18 11.82 -8.20 6.86
C CYS A 18 11.29 -6.77 6.75
N GLU A 19 11.69 -6.04 5.71
CA GLU A 19 11.16 -4.71 5.43
C GLU A 19 9.78 -4.88 4.78
N SER A 20 8.71 -4.60 5.53
CA SER A 20 7.34 -4.72 5.06
C SER A 20 6.93 -3.44 4.34
N PHE A 21 6.80 -3.51 3.03
CA PHE A 21 6.28 -2.41 2.23
C PHE A 21 4.75 -2.33 2.34
N PRO A 22 4.15 -1.15 2.16
CA PRO A 22 2.70 -1.04 2.06
C PRO A 22 2.20 -1.81 0.84
N GLU A 23 1.21 -2.66 1.04
CA GLU A 23 0.44 -3.31 -0.03
C GLU A 23 -0.93 -2.65 -0.07
N ALA A 24 -1.25 -1.97 -1.18
CA ALA A 24 -2.53 -1.31 -1.35
C ALA A 24 -3.64 -2.33 -1.64
N ASP A 25 -4.69 -2.33 -0.83
CA ASP A 25 -5.90 -3.12 -1.04
C ASP A 25 -7.11 -2.32 -0.55
N PHE A 26 -8.25 -2.51 -1.20
CA PHE A 26 -9.50 -1.87 -0.84
C PHE A 26 -10.72 -2.64 -1.34
N ARG A 27 -11.88 -2.25 -0.83
CA ARG A 27 -13.17 -2.62 -1.39
C ARG A 27 -14.08 -1.41 -1.45
N VAL A 28 -15.05 -1.47 -2.36
CA VAL A 28 -16.18 -0.54 -2.43
C VAL A 28 -17.45 -1.26 -2.00
N ASP A 29 -18.42 -0.50 -1.50
CA ASP A 29 -19.77 -1.00 -1.24
C ASP A 29 -20.62 -1.06 -2.53
N LEU A 30 -20.31 -0.22 -3.52
CA LEU A 30 -21.03 -0.12 -4.79
C LEU A 30 -20.06 -0.20 -5.98
N ILE A 31 -20.31 -1.13 -6.92
CA ILE A 31 -19.40 -1.43 -8.05
C ILE A 31 -19.82 -0.69 -9.34
N ASP A 32 -21.09 -0.29 -9.44
CA ASP A 32 -21.65 0.40 -10.61
C ASP A 32 -22.58 1.54 -10.13
N PRO A 33 -22.00 2.62 -9.55
CA PRO A 33 -22.77 3.75 -9.07
C PRO A 33 -23.38 4.56 -10.22
N GLU A 34 -24.62 5.01 -10.05
CA GLU A 34 -25.20 6.05 -10.89
C GLU A 34 -24.65 7.43 -10.52
N VAL A 35 -24.76 8.38 -11.44
CA VAL A 35 -24.29 9.76 -11.20
C VAL A 35 -24.99 10.36 -9.98
N GLY A 36 -24.21 10.79 -8.99
CA GLY A 36 -24.72 11.37 -7.75
C GLY A 36 -24.93 10.36 -6.62
N GLU A 37 -24.62 9.08 -6.83
CA GLU A 37 -24.58 8.09 -5.76
C GLU A 37 -23.25 8.15 -5.00
N GLU A 38 -23.34 7.99 -3.69
CA GLU A 38 -22.18 7.99 -2.81
C GLU A 38 -21.59 6.57 -2.71
N VAL A 39 -20.26 6.47 -2.86
CA VAL A 39 -19.50 5.23 -2.73
C VAL A 39 -18.61 5.29 -1.49
N CYS A 40 -18.72 4.28 -0.64
CA CYS A 40 -17.86 4.12 0.53
C CYS A 40 -16.67 3.21 0.21
N PHE A 41 -15.46 3.73 0.40
CA PHE A 41 -14.23 2.96 0.22
C PHE A 41 -13.76 2.44 1.57
N THR A 42 -13.59 1.11 1.69
CA THR A 42 -12.94 0.52 2.87
C THR A 42 -11.50 0.17 2.53
N ASN A 43 -10.54 0.77 3.24
CA ASN A 43 -9.15 0.37 3.15
C ASN A 43 -8.92 -1.04 3.72
N ARG A 44 -8.11 -1.80 3.00
CA ARG A 44 -7.63 -3.12 3.39
C ARG A 44 -6.11 -3.24 3.23
N SER A 45 -5.43 -2.10 3.07
CA SER A 45 -3.99 -2.08 2.84
C SER A 45 -3.24 -2.74 3.99
N HIS A 46 -2.19 -3.47 3.66
CA HIS A 46 -1.27 -4.04 4.64
C HIS A 46 -0.05 -3.13 4.79
N ASN A 47 0.41 -2.89 6.01
CA ASN A 47 1.61 -2.10 6.33
C ASN A 47 1.58 -0.63 5.83
N ALA A 48 0.39 -0.06 5.58
CA ALA A 48 0.23 1.34 5.22
C ALA A 48 0.12 2.24 6.45
N VAL A 49 0.74 3.42 6.39
CA VAL A 49 0.66 4.48 7.41
C VAL A 49 -0.04 5.73 6.92
N ASP A 50 0.00 5.98 5.62
CA ASP A 50 -0.64 7.09 4.92
C ASP A 50 -1.42 6.55 3.72
N TYR A 51 -2.43 7.30 3.30
CA TYR A 51 -3.37 6.94 2.23
C TYR A 51 -3.53 8.12 1.29
N GLU A 52 -3.69 7.85 0.01
CA GLU A 52 -4.08 8.84 -0.99
C GLU A 52 -5.08 8.17 -1.93
N TRP A 53 -6.24 8.80 -2.09
CA TRP A 53 -7.29 8.36 -3.00
C TRP A 53 -7.48 9.44 -4.05
N ASP A 54 -7.18 9.10 -5.30
CA ASP A 54 -7.48 9.92 -6.47
C ASP A 54 -8.70 9.29 -7.17
N PHE A 55 -9.82 10.01 -7.17
CA PHE A 55 -11.06 9.56 -7.81
C PHE A 55 -11.12 9.90 -9.30
N GLY A 56 -10.14 10.63 -9.83
CA GLY A 56 -10.03 11.00 -11.25
C GLY A 56 -10.80 12.27 -11.65
N ASP A 57 -11.49 12.91 -10.71
CA ASP A 57 -12.25 14.15 -10.90
C ASP A 57 -11.51 15.41 -10.39
N GLY A 58 -10.30 15.22 -9.86
CA GLY A 58 -9.47 16.27 -9.26
C GLY A 58 -9.68 16.43 -7.75
N TYR A 59 -10.57 15.67 -7.13
CA TYR A 59 -10.64 15.55 -5.67
C TYR A 59 -9.71 14.44 -5.18
N ILE A 60 -9.04 14.72 -4.04
CA ILE A 60 -8.13 13.78 -3.38
C ILE A 60 -8.53 13.67 -1.91
N SER A 61 -8.55 12.45 -1.39
CA SER A 61 -8.68 12.19 0.05
C SER A 61 -7.44 11.53 0.63
N TYR A 62 -7.12 11.91 1.88
CA TYR A 62 -6.06 11.30 2.69
C TYR A 62 -6.63 10.46 3.84
N GLU A 63 -7.95 10.28 3.88
CA GLU A 63 -8.60 9.45 4.89
C GLU A 63 -8.38 7.97 4.61
N PRO A 64 -8.29 7.11 5.64
CA PRO A 64 -8.18 5.67 5.43
C PRO A 64 -9.44 5.10 4.77
N ASN A 65 -10.64 5.57 5.12
CA ASN A 65 -11.89 5.06 4.55
C ASN A 65 -12.73 6.24 4.05
N PRO A 66 -12.42 6.79 2.87
CA PRO A 66 -13.13 7.95 2.36
C PRO A 66 -14.49 7.57 1.80
N VAL A 67 -15.29 8.61 1.61
CA VAL A 67 -16.58 8.56 0.96
C VAL A 67 -16.55 9.61 -0.15
N HIS A 68 -17.02 9.24 -1.35
CA HIS A 68 -17.00 10.12 -2.53
C HIS A 68 -18.25 9.91 -3.40
N ILE A 69 -18.63 10.94 -4.17
CA ILE A 69 -19.82 10.98 -5.04
C ILE A 69 -19.39 11.17 -6.50
#